data_AF-A0A952Q5C7-F1
#
_entry.id   AF-A0A952Q5C7-F1
#
_cell.length_a   1.000
_cell.length_b   1.000
_cell.length_c   1.000
_cell.angle_alpha   90.00
_cell.angle_beta   90.00
_cell.angle_gamma   90.00
#
_symmetry.space_group_name_H-M   'P 1'
#
loop_
_entity.id
_entity.type
_entity.pdbx_description
1 polymer ?
#
loop_
_entity_poly.entity_id
_entity_poly.type
_entity_poly.pdbx_seq_one_letter_code
_entity_poly.pdbx_strand_id
1 'polypeptide(L)'
;MALTTRWTSFDLIFFDCDSTLSSIEGVDELARLKGKEWRVSLLTQKAMNGDLDLRDVYGKRLKAINPTRGQLAAIEQMYWDCLVPDAVEVIAALHMLGKQVFIISGGLAAPVRGFGSKLGVPAERIRAVELEFNELSGEWWKYYDQTAQTTAKFLDFEDSPLTISAGKPQIVTELANGAWGRKLFIGDGMSDLHTKGVVDLFVGFGGVVRREKVERGSDVFLAANSLAPILPIAAGEVGLAKLADSPFAAVLQRGLDMCYDPDSVLFHNAALGETFVNSFNPFHDALKPQS
;
A
#
# COMPACT_ATOMS: atom_id res chain seq x y z
N MET A 1 21.69 -12.97 -32.88
CA MET A 1 20.44 -13.26 -32.14
C MET A 1 20.25 -12.15 -31.13
N ALA A 2 19.26 -11.27 -31.33
CA ALA A 2 18.94 -10.26 -30.32
C ALA A 2 18.42 -11.00 -29.09
N LEU A 3 19.05 -10.80 -27.93
CA LEU A 3 18.52 -11.26 -26.66
C LEU A 3 17.17 -10.56 -26.47
N THR A 4 16.08 -11.30 -26.61
CA THR A 4 14.73 -10.81 -26.33
C THR A 4 14.61 -10.70 -24.81
N THR A 5 14.76 -9.48 -24.29
CA THR A 5 14.46 -9.19 -22.88
C THR A 5 13.00 -9.56 -22.62
N ARG A 6 12.75 -10.46 -21.67
CA ARG A 6 11.39 -10.88 -21.28
C ARG A 6 10.97 -10.21 -19.99
N TRP A 7 9.68 -9.91 -19.86
CA TRP A 7 9.12 -9.47 -18.60
C TRP A 7 9.10 -10.59 -17.57
N THR A 8 9.90 -10.45 -16.52
CA THR A 8 10.02 -11.46 -15.46
C THR A 8 9.02 -11.21 -14.34
N SER A 9 8.56 -12.29 -13.70
CA SER A 9 7.62 -12.22 -12.58
C SER A 9 8.28 -11.66 -11.31
N PHE A 10 7.45 -11.17 -10.38
CA PHE A 10 7.84 -10.75 -9.04
C PHE A 10 7.29 -11.72 -8.00
N ASP A 11 8.01 -11.92 -6.90
CA ASP A 11 7.70 -12.96 -5.90
C ASP A 11 7.26 -12.36 -4.57
N LEU A 12 7.88 -11.25 -4.17
CA LEU A 12 7.55 -10.49 -2.97
C LEU A 12 6.90 -9.17 -3.39
N ILE A 13 5.66 -8.97 -2.98
CA ILE A 13 4.84 -7.81 -3.36
C ILE A 13 4.51 -7.01 -2.09
N PHE A 14 5.01 -5.78 -2.02
CA PHE A 14 4.83 -4.88 -0.90
C PHE A 14 3.86 -3.77 -1.27
N PHE A 15 2.85 -3.54 -0.44
CA PHE A 15 1.91 -2.46 -0.59
C PHE A 15 2.03 -1.47 0.57
N ASP A 16 1.95 -0.18 0.27
CA ASP A 16 1.51 0.81 1.24
C ASP A 16 0.01 0.64 1.55
N CYS A 17 -0.43 1.17 2.69
CA CYS A 17 -1.83 1.11 3.11
C CYS A 17 -2.58 2.41 2.78
N ASP A 18 -2.19 3.50 3.45
CA ASP A 18 -2.83 4.82 3.30
C ASP A 18 -2.63 5.31 1.87
N SER A 19 -3.67 5.93 1.29
CA SER A 19 -3.69 6.41 -0.11
C SER A 19 -3.31 5.39 -1.19
N THR A 20 -3.22 4.08 -0.86
CA THR A 20 -2.77 3.01 -1.78
C THR A 20 -3.69 1.78 -1.77
N LEU A 21 -3.84 1.09 -0.65
CA LEU A 21 -4.84 0.02 -0.50
C LEU A 21 -6.20 0.56 -0.06
N SER A 22 -6.19 1.68 0.65
CA SER A 22 -7.38 2.44 1.02
C SER A 22 -7.21 3.90 0.61
N SER A 23 -8.31 4.56 0.24
CA SER A 23 -8.29 5.93 -0.29
C SER A 23 -8.21 7.01 0.79
N ILE A 24 -7.99 6.63 2.05
CA ILE A 24 -7.94 7.53 3.21
C ILE A 24 -6.58 7.48 3.89
N GLU A 25 -6.34 8.46 4.75
CA GLU A 25 -5.18 8.56 5.64
C GLU A 25 -5.67 8.36 7.08
N GLY A 26 -5.32 7.23 7.72
CA GLY A 26 -5.92 6.87 9.02
C GLY A 26 -5.69 7.89 10.14
N VAL A 27 -4.53 8.57 10.13
CA VAL A 27 -4.22 9.64 11.11
C VAL A 27 -5.07 10.90 10.88
N ASP A 28 -5.37 11.23 9.63
CA ASP A 28 -6.20 12.38 9.28
C ASP A 28 -7.66 12.11 9.65
N GLU A 29 -8.14 10.90 9.42
CA GLU A 29 -9.49 10.49 9.83
C GLU A 29 -9.68 10.53 11.35
N LEU A 30 -8.67 10.14 12.13
CA LEU A 30 -8.69 10.33 13.58
C LEU A 30 -8.78 11.81 13.97
N ALA A 31 -8.08 12.69 13.25
CA ALA A 31 -8.13 14.12 13.50
C ALA A 31 -9.51 14.68 13.17
N ARG A 32 -10.14 14.23 12.09
CA ARG A 32 -11.51 14.58 11.72
C ARG A 32 -12.51 14.18 12.79
N LEU A 33 -12.42 12.95 13.32
CA LEU A 33 -13.25 12.48 14.45
C LEU A 33 -13.11 13.34 15.72
N LYS A 34 -12.01 14.09 15.88
CA LYS A 34 -11.74 14.99 17.01
C LYS A 34 -11.96 16.48 16.68
N GLY A 35 -12.39 16.82 15.46
CA GLY A 35 -12.53 18.21 15.00
C GLY A 35 -11.19 18.95 14.85
N LYS A 36 -10.10 18.23 14.55
CA LYS A 36 -8.72 18.76 14.42
C LYS A 36 -8.14 18.63 13.01
N GLU A 37 -9.00 18.34 12.03
CA GLU A 37 -8.67 18.03 10.63
C GLU A 37 -7.68 19.02 10.00
N TRP A 38 -8.03 20.32 9.99
CA TRP A 38 -7.25 21.32 9.24
C TRP A 38 -5.76 21.37 9.61
N ARG A 39 -5.44 21.26 10.90
CA ARG A 39 -4.05 21.31 11.38
C ARG A 39 -3.29 20.03 11.09
N VAL A 40 -3.96 18.88 11.10
CA VAL A 40 -3.32 17.57 10.91
C VAL A 40 -3.10 17.29 9.43
N SER A 41 -4.10 17.50 8.58
CA SER A 41 -3.99 17.23 7.14
C SER A 41 -2.95 18.09 6.43
N LEU A 42 -2.78 19.35 6.83
CA LEU A 42 -1.70 20.19 6.29
C LEU A 42 -0.32 19.64 6.61
N LEU A 43 -0.13 19.07 7.81
CA LEU A 43 1.13 18.46 8.20
C LEU A 43 1.35 17.14 7.45
N THR A 44 0.30 16.34 7.26
CA THR A 44 0.32 15.10 6.47
C THR A 44 0.73 15.38 5.03
N GLN A 45 0.09 16.35 4.38
CA GLN A 45 0.40 16.73 2.99
C GLN A 45 1.87 17.15 2.84
N LYS A 46 2.37 18.01 3.73
CA LYS A 46 3.77 18.46 3.70
C LYS A 46 4.76 17.32 3.93
N ALA A 47 4.47 16.42 4.88
CA ALA A 47 5.32 15.27 5.16
C ALA A 47 5.37 14.31 3.96
N MET A 48 4.22 13.94 3.40
CA MET A 48 4.14 13.01 2.27
C MET A 48 4.69 13.58 0.96
N ASN A 49 4.66 14.91 0.78
CA ASN A 49 5.32 15.59 -0.33
C ASN A 49 6.85 15.75 -0.13
N GLY A 50 7.38 15.36 1.05
CA GLY A 50 8.80 15.48 1.38
C GLY A 50 9.26 16.88 1.75
N ASP A 51 8.34 17.76 2.19
CA ASP A 51 8.64 19.14 2.62
C ASP A 51 8.90 19.24 4.14
N LEU A 52 8.50 18.22 4.91
CA LEU A 52 8.75 18.09 6.34
C LEU A 52 9.23 16.67 6.67
N ASP A 53 10.06 16.54 7.71
CA ASP A 53 10.41 15.21 8.25
C ASP A 53 9.17 14.58 8.90
N LEU A 54 8.88 13.33 8.51
CA LEU A 54 7.78 12.53 9.03
C LEU A 54 7.83 12.41 10.55
N ARG A 55 9.02 12.26 11.16
CA ARG A 55 9.16 12.04 12.61
C ARG A 55 8.69 13.24 13.41
N ASP A 56 9.08 14.44 12.95
CA ASP A 56 8.74 15.70 13.59
C ASP A 56 7.26 16.04 13.52
N VAL A 57 6.55 15.43 12.57
CA VAL A 57 5.13 15.61 12.31
C VAL A 57 4.29 14.52 12.98
N TYR A 58 4.74 13.26 12.93
CA TYR A 58 4.00 12.10 13.41
C TYR A 58 3.63 12.22 14.89
N GLY A 59 4.61 12.43 15.76
CA GLY A 59 4.38 12.59 17.19
C GLY A 59 3.52 13.81 17.54
N LYS A 60 3.66 14.93 16.80
CA LYS A 60 2.85 16.13 17.01
C LYS A 60 1.38 15.91 16.63
N ARG A 61 1.12 15.16 15.55
CA ARG A 61 -0.24 14.79 15.13
C ARG A 61 -0.90 13.90 16.18
N LEU A 62 -0.25 12.82 16.60
CA LEU A 62 -0.83 11.88 17.57
C LEU A 62 -1.04 12.50 18.95
N LYS A 63 -0.10 13.29 19.47
CA LYS A 63 -0.28 14.03 20.73
C LYS A 63 -1.45 15.02 20.65
N ALA A 64 -1.63 15.67 19.50
CA ALA A 64 -2.76 16.56 19.29
C ALA A 64 -4.09 15.79 19.24
N ILE A 65 -4.14 14.62 18.61
CA ILE A 65 -5.36 13.82 18.44
C ILE A 65 -5.75 13.14 19.77
N ASN A 66 -4.77 12.59 20.49
CA ASN A 66 -4.94 11.73 21.67
C ASN A 66 -6.02 10.64 21.43
N PRO A 67 -5.75 9.70 20.49
CA PRO A 67 -6.74 8.71 20.08
C PRO A 67 -7.03 7.70 21.18
N THR A 68 -8.21 7.09 21.08
CA THR A 68 -8.68 6.01 21.95
C THR A 68 -8.76 4.70 21.17
N ARG A 69 -8.75 3.54 21.84
CA ARG A 69 -8.83 2.22 21.17
C ARG A 69 -10.11 2.06 20.35
N GLY A 70 -11.24 2.58 20.84
CA GLY A 70 -12.50 2.56 20.09
C GLY A 70 -12.43 3.34 18.77
N GLN A 71 -11.67 4.44 18.73
CA GLN A 71 -11.46 5.20 17.50
C GLN A 71 -10.56 4.47 16.50
N LEU A 72 -9.61 3.65 16.97
CA LEU A 72 -8.80 2.81 16.08
C LEU A 72 -9.66 1.76 15.35
N ALA A 73 -10.63 1.15 16.04
CA ALA A 73 -11.57 0.22 15.40
C ALA A 73 -12.42 0.91 14.32
N ALA A 74 -12.80 2.18 14.55
CA ALA A 74 -13.48 2.97 13.52
C ALA A 74 -12.59 3.24 12.30
N ILE A 75 -11.28 3.48 12.49
CA ILE A 75 -10.32 3.61 11.38
C ILE A 75 -10.22 2.31 10.59
N GLU A 76 -10.14 1.16 11.26
CA GLU A 76 -10.11 -0.14 10.58
C GLU A 76 -11.32 -0.34 9.66
N GLN A 77 -12.52 0.00 10.15
CA GLN A 77 -13.73 -0.10 9.35
C GLN A 77 -13.71 0.89 8.18
N MET A 78 -13.27 2.13 8.41
CA MET A 78 -13.14 3.12 7.33
C MET A 78 -12.13 2.69 6.25
N TYR A 79 -11.04 2.02 6.62
CA TYR A 79 -10.12 1.46 5.61
C TYR A 79 -10.81 0.46 4.69
N TRP A 80 -11.66 -0.38 5.26
CA TRP A 80 -12.45 -1.35 4.52
C TRP A 80 -13.52 -0.69 3.64
N ASP A 81 -14.24 0.29 4.17
CA ASP A 81 -15.31 0.97 3.45
C ASP A 81 -14.77 1.85 2.30
N CYS A 82 -13.53 2.33 2.42
CA CYS A 82 -12.82 3.15 1.44
C CYS A 82 -11.72 2.39 0.71
N LEU A 83 -11.93 1.10 0.41
CA LEU A 83 -10.99 0.30 -0.37
C LEU A 83 -10.71 0.93 -1.74
N VAL A 84 -9.44 0.93 -2.15
CA VAL A 84 -9.07 1.26 -3.53
C VAL A 84 -9.63 0.17 -4.46
N PRO A 85 -10.19 0.52 -5.64
CA PRO A 85 -10.75 -0.46 -6.55
C PRO A 85 -9.78 -1.59 -6.88
N ASP A 86 -10.34 -2.80 -6.98
CA ASP A 86 -9.64 -4.06 -7.31
C ASP A 86 -8.69 -4.59 -6.22
N ALA A 87 -8.52 -3.93 -5.08
CA ALA A 87 -7.59 -4.35 -4.03
C ALA A 87 -7.83 -5.80 -3.56
N VAL A 88 -9.09 -6.18 -3.34
CA VAL A 88 -9.47 -7.52 -2.84
C VAL A 88 -9.12 -8.59 -3.89
N GLU A 89 -9.54 -8.38 -5.13
CA GLU A 89 -9.30 -9.31 -6.24
C GLU A 89 -7.82 -9.43 -6.57
N VAL A 90 -7.08 -8.31 -6.56
CA VAL A 90 -5.64 -8.27 -6.84
C VAL A 90 -4.87 -9.06 -5.78
N ILE A 91 -5.13 -8.83 -4.49
CA ILE A 91 -4.44 -9.56 -3.41
C ILE A 91 -4.77 -11.05 -3.48
N ALA A 92 -6.03 -11.42 -3.70
CA ALA A 92 -6.44 -12.81 -3.84
C ALA A 92 -5.77 -13.51 -5.04
N ALA A 93 -5.66 -12.81 -6.18
CA ALA A 93 -4.97 -13.30 -7.37
C ALA A 93 -3.46 -13.48 -7.13
N LEU A 94 -2.81 -12.54 -6.44
CA LEU A 94 -1.41 -12.67 -6.04
C LEU A 94 -1.18 -13.89 -5.15
N HIS A 95 -2.09 -14.15 -4.20
CA HIS A 95 -2.04 -15.37 -3.38
C HIS A 95 -2.24 -16.65 -4.19
N MET A 96 -3.18 -16.68 -5.15
CA MET A 96 -3.35 -17.82 -6.06
C MET A 96 -2.07 -18.11 -6.85
N LEU A 97 -1.34 -17.06 -7.26
CA LEU A 97 -0.06 -17.19 -7.95
C LEU A 97 1.11 -17.59 -7.04
N GLY A 98 0.88 -17.80 -5.75
CA GLY A 98 1.91 -18.17 -4.77
C GLY A 98 2.82 -17.00 -4.38
N LYS A 99 2.40 -15.75 -4.61
CA LYS A 99 3.18 -14.56 -4.27
C LYS A 99 3.11 -14.28 -2.78
N GLN A 100 4.20 -13.75 -2.23
CA GLN A 100 4.25 -13.27 -0.87
C GLN A 100 3.82 -11.81 -0.83
N VAL A 101 2.63 -11.56 -0.29
CA VAL A 101 2.08 -10.21 -0.15
C VAL A 101 2.39 -9.66 1.25
N PHE A 102 2.82 -8.40 1.30
CA PHE A 102 3.18 -7.66 2.51
C PHE A 102 2.50 -6.29 2.51
N ILE A 103 2.22 -5.77 3.71
CA ILE A 103 1.73 -4.39 3.90
C ILE A 103 2.72 -3.65 4.80
N ILE A 104 3.21 -2.51 4.33
CA ILE A 104 4.14 -1.64 5.07
C ILE A 104 3.56 -0.23 5.08
N SER A 105 3.09 0.21 6.25
CA SER A 105 2.41 1.49 6.39
C SER A 105 3.08 2.37 7.45
N GLY A 106 3.07 3.69 7.23
CA GLY A 106 3.37 4.67 8.28
C GLY A 106 2.19 4.92 9.22
N GLY A 107 1.03 4.29 8.97
CA GLY A 107 -0.19 4.40 9.75
C GLY A 107 -0.17 3.55 11.03
N LEU A 108 -1.34 3.44 11.65
CA LEU A 108 -1.50 2.90 13.00
C LEU A 108 -1.60 1.37 12.95
N ALA A 109 -0.81 0.67 13.77
CA ALA A 109 -0.66 -0.78 13.62
C ALA A 109 -1.95 -1.58 13.81
N ALA A 110 -2.78 -1.26 14.82
CA ALA A 110 -4.00 -2.01 15.07
C ALA A 110 -4.99 -1.98 13.87
N PRO A 111 -5.40 -0.81 13.33
CA PRO A 111 -6.31 -0.78 12.19
C PRO A 111 -5.67 -1.32 10.90
N VAL A 112 -4.38 -1.06 10.65
CA VAL A 112 -3.70 -1.59 9.45
C VAL A 112 -3.63 -3.13 9.50
N ARG A 113 -3.37 -3.73 10.67
CA ARG A 113 -3.37 -5.19 10.83
C ARG A 113 -4.75 -5.80 10.67
N GLY A 114 -5.78 -5.20 11.28
CA GLY A 114 -7.16 -5.68 11.14
C GLY A 114 -7.62 -5.62 9.68
N PHE A 115 -7.36 -4.50 9.02
CA PHE A 115 -7.63 -4.30 7.59
C PHE A 115 -6.87 -5.30 6.70
N GLY A 116 -5.55 -5.41 6.86
CA GLY A 116 -4.73 -6.33 6.06
C GLY A 116 -5.09 -7.80 6.28
N SER A 117 -5.48 -8.18 7.50
CA SER A 117 -5.95 -9.54 7.79
C SER A 117 -7.27 -9.84 7.06
N LYS A 118 -8.20 -8.88 6.98
CA LYS A 118 -9.44 -9.02 6.19
C LYS A 118 -9.16 -9.17 4.69
N LEU A 119 -8.07 -8.58 4.18
CA LEU A 119 -7.60 -8.76 2.81
C LEU A 119 -6.88 -10.09 2.56
N GLY A 120 -6.63 -10.89 3.60
CA GLY A 120 -5.94 -12.18 3.51
C GLY A 120 -4.42 -12.11 3.67
N VAL A 121 -3.87 -10.96 4.05
CA VAL A 121 -2.43 -10.80 4.30
C VAL A 121 -2.11 -11.32 5.72
N PRO A 122 -1.15 -12.26 5.87
CA PRO A 122 -0.77 -12.77 7.19
C PRO A 122 -0.23 -11.66 8.10
N ALA A 123 -0.59 -11.68 9.39
CA ALA A 123 -0.21 -10.63 10.34
C ALA A 123 1.31 -10.43 10.46
N GLU A 124 2.09 -11.50 10.26
CA GLU A 124 3.55 -11.48 10.33
C GLU A 124 4.17 -10.71 9.13
N ARG A 125 3.39 -10.49 8.07
CA ARG A 125 3.75 -9.74 6.86
C ARG A 125 3.19 -8.31 6.84
N ILE A 126 2.59 -7.88 7.95
CA ILE A 126 2.10 -6.52 8.12
C ILE A 126 3.02 -5.76 9.09
N ARG A 127 3.50 -4.59 8.68
CA ARG A 127 4.30 -3.68 9.51
C ARG A 127 3.70 -2.28 9.45
N ALA A 128 3.47 -1.72 10.62
CA ALA A 128 2.87 -0.40 10.83
C ALA A 128 3.33 0.16 12.18
N VAL A 129 3.04 1.42 12.48
CA VAL A 129 3.54 2.10 13.69
C VAL A 129 2.75 1.67 14.92
N GLU A 130 3.45 1.10 15.90
CA GLU A 130 2.88 0.70 17.18
C GLU A 130 2.58 1.91 18.07
N LEU A 131 1.42 1.87 18.72
CA LEU A 131 1.00 2.87 19.69
C LEU A 131 1.00 2.27 21.09
N GLU A 132 1.54 3.01 22.05
CA GLU A 132 1.44 2.71 23.45
C GLU A 132 0.24 3.44 24.06
N PHE A 133 -0.57 2.69 24.81
CA PHE A 133 -1.73 3.21 25.53
C PHE A 133 -1.45 3.21 27.03
N ASN A 134 -1.89 4.26 27.73
CA ASN A 134 -1.81 4.27 29.18
C ASN A 134 -2.94 3.37 29.74
N GLU A 135 -2.59 2.18 30.23
CA GLU A 135 -3.56 1.24 30.81
C GLU A 135 -4.30 1.78 32.05
N LEU A 136 -3.75 2.80 32.71
CA LEU A 136 -4.36 3.50 33.84
C LEU A 136 -5.25 4.68 33.42
N SER A 137 -5.32 4.98 32.11
CA SER A 137 -6.22 6.01 31.57
C SER A 137 -7.55 5.37 31.15
N GLY A 138 -8.66 5.96 31.60
CA GLY A 138 -10.01 5.37 31.48
C GLY A 138 -10.58 4.99 32.84
N GLU A 139 -11.77 4.37 32.86
CA GLU A 139 -12.39 3.87 34.10
C GLU A 139 -11.84 2.48 34.46
N TRP A 140 -10.53 2.39 34.72
CA TRP A 140 -9.77 1.14 34.97
C TRP A 140 -10.30 0.29 36.14
N TRP A 141 -11.15 0.86 37.01
CA TRP A 141 -11.86 0.15 38.08
C TRP A 141 -13.10 -0.63 37.60
N LYS A 142 -13.55 -0.46 36.36
CA LYS A 142 -14.70 -1.17 35.77
C LYS A 142 -14.24 -2.37 34.92
N TYR A 143 -13.55 -3.33 35.55
CA TYR A 143 -12.96 -4.49 34.88
C TYR A 143 -13.97 -5.41 34.15
N TYR A 144 -15.26 -5.33 34.49
CA TYR A 144 -16.34 -6.11 33.88
C TYR A 144 -17.01 -5.41 32.69
N ASP A 145 -16.64 -4.17 32.38
CA ASP A 145 -17.25 -3.37 31.33
C ASP A 145 -16.29 -3.26 30.13
N GLN A 146 -16.61 -3.95 29.03
CA GLN A 146 -15.81 -3.89 27.79
C GLN A 146 -15.72 -2.47 27.23
N THR A 147 -16.66 -1.58 27.54
CA THR A 147 -16.59 -0.18 27.13
C THR A 147 -15.48 0.59 27.86
N ALA A 148 -15.09 0.18 29.07
CA ALA A 148 -14.02 0.83 29.83
C ALA A 148 -12.65 0.69 29.12
N GLN A 149 -12.38 -0.46 28.48
CA GLN A 149 -11.13 -0.68 27.73
C GLN A 149 -11.04 0.17 26.44
N THR A 150 -12.18 0.57 25.87
CA THR A 150 -12.21 1.41 24.67
C THR A 150 -11.79 2.86 24.95
N THR A 151 -11.79 3.30 26.21
CA THR A 151 -11.51 4.68 26.64
C THR A 151 -10.04 4.98 26.94
N ALA A 152 -9.17 3.97 26.90
CA ALA A 152 -7.74 4.13 27.11
C ALA A 152 -7.15 5.15 26.13
N LYS A 153 -6.40 6.11 26.66
CA LYS A 153 -5.80 7.23 25.94
C LYS A 153 -4.36 6.90 25.52
N PHE A 154 -3.98 7.48 24.39
CA PHE A 154 -2.63 7.44 23.86
C PHE A 154 -1.61 7.96 24.89
N LEU A 155 -0.53 7.21 25.07
CA LEU A 155 0.60 7.56 25.93
C LEU A 155 1.79 8.01 25.08
N ASP A 156 2.28 7.13 24.21
CA ASP A 156 3.39 7.37 23.29
C ASP A 156 3.32 6.44 22.07
N PHE A 157 4.30 6.52 21.16
CA PHE A 157 4.47 5.57 20.05
C PHE A 157 5.89 4.99 20.07
N GLU A 158 6.05 3.78 19.54
CA GLU A 158 7.39 3.17 19.45
C GLU A 158 8.22 3.90 18.37
N ASP A 159 9.42 4.35 18.73
CA ASP A 159 10.39 4.88 17.78
C ASP A 159 10.78 3.76 16.79
N SER A 160 10.14 3.75 15.62
CA SER A 160 10.29 2.74 14.57
C SER A 160 10.78 3.37 13.27
N PRO A 161 11.49 2.64 12.38
CA PRO A 161 11.80 3.11 11.03
C PRO A 161 10.58 3.67 10.28
N LEU A 162 9.37 3.15 10.56
CA LEU A 162 8.13 3.62 9.92
C LEU A 162 7.71 5.04 10.33
N THR A 163 8.36 5.62 11.34
CA THR A 163 8.10 6.99 11.80
C THR A 163 8.99 8.03 11.13
N ILE A 164 10.00 7.62 10.34
CA ILE A 164 10.90 8.49 9.58
C ILE A 164 10.71 8.30 8.08
N SER A 165 11.01 9.34 7.29
CA SER A 165 10.80 9.34 5.84
C SER A 165 11.59 8.26 5.08
N ALA A 166 12.63 7.67 5.67
CA ALA A 166 13.51 6.70 5.01
C ALA A 166 13.54 5.31 5.68
N GLY A 167 12.54 4.94 6.48
CA GLY A 167 12.59 3.64 7.17
C GLY A 167 11.83 2.49 6.53
N LYS A 168 10.90 2.73 5.59
CA LYS A 168 10.28 1.66 4.77
C LYS A 168 11.35 0.75 4.08
N PRO A 169 12.47 1.26 3.53
CA PRO A 169 13.54 0.43 2.97
C PRO A 169 14.14 -0.59 3.96
N GLN A 170 14.30 -0.21 5.23
CA GLN A 170 14.81 -1.10 6.27
C GLN A 170 13.82 -2.24 6.53
N ILE A 171 12.54 -1.91 6.66
CA ILE A 171 11.47 -2.91 6.87
C ILE A 171 11.33 -3.86 5.67
N VAL A 172 11.44 -3.37 4.43
CA VAL A 172 11.47 -4.22 3.23
C VAL A 172 12.63 -5.22 3.32
N THR A 173 13.82 -4.75 3.70
CA THR A 173 15.01 -5.60 3.82
C THR A 173 14.85 -6.66 4.91
N GLU A 174 14.27 -6.29 6.05
CA GLU A 174 13.98 -7.20 7.17
C GLU A 174 12.95 -8.27 6.78
N LEU A 175 11.83 -7.87 6.16
CA LEU A 175 10.76 -8.79 5.76
C LEU A 175 11.17 -9.71 4.61
N ALA A 176 12.04 -9.23 3.71
CA ALA A 176 12.60 -10.02 2.63
C ALA A 176 13.79 -10.89 3.07
N ASN A 177 14.24 -10.80 4.33
CA ASN A 177 15.41 -11.53 4.78
C ASN A 177 15.19 -13.04 4.68
N GLY A 178 16.08 -13.74 3.97
CA GLY A 178 15.98 -15.18 3.71
C GLY A 178 14.93 -15.59 2.67
N ALA A 179 14.16 -14.64 2.13
CA ALA A 179 13.25 -14.87 1.02
C ALA A 179 13.98 -14.74 -0.33
N TRP A 180 13.61 -15.59 -1.28
CA TRP A 180 14.17 -15.60 -2.63
C TRP A 180 13.16 -15.02 -3.61
N GLY A 181 13.63 -14.25 -4.59
CA GLY A 181 12.81 -13.75 -5.68
C GLY A 181 12.84 -12.24 -5.84
N ARG A 182 12.14 -11.75 -6.87
CA ARG A 182 12.10 -10.32 -7.21
C ARG A 182 11.08 -9.58 -6.35
N LYS A 183 11.42 -8.36 -5.96
CA LYS A 183 10.66 -7.49 -5.06
C LYS A 183 9.96 -6.38 -5.84
N LEU A 184 8.66 -6.28 -5.67
CA LEU A 184 7.82 -5.21 -6.21
C LEU A 184 7.28 -4.38 -5.05
N PHE A 185 7.41 -3.06 -5.10
CA PHE A 185 6.81 -2.17 -4.12
C PHE A 185 5.82 -1.21 -4.78
N ILE A 186 4.65 -1.05 -4.18
CA ILE A 186 3.57 -0.16 -4.63
C ILE A 186 3.26 0.85 -3.51
N GLY A 187 3.31 2.14 -3.82
CA GLY A 187 2.92 3.20 -2.86
C GLY A 187 2.83 4.59 -3.47
N ASP A 188 2.17 5.52 -2.79
CA ASP A 188 1.92 6.89 -3.28
C ASP A 188 2.91 7.93 -2.72
N GLY A 189 3.57 7.64 -1.60
CA GLY A 189 4.31 8.62 -0.81
C GLY A 189 5.82 8.71 -1.10
N MET A 190 6.45 9.79 -0.62
CA MET A 190 7.91 9.93 -0.67
C MET A 190 8.65 8.86 0.14
N SER A 191 8.06 8.40 1.26
CA SER A 191 8.60 7.28 2.05
C SER A 191 8.69 5.99 1.25
N ASP A 192 7.75 5.80 0.34
CA ASP A 192 7.63 4.63 -0.53
C ASP A 192 8.63 4.71 -1.66
N LEU A 193 8.78 5.89 -2.27
CA LEU A 193 9.78 6.12 -3.30
C LEU A 193 11.21 5.78 -2.83
N HIS A 194 11.53 6.02 -1.55
CA HIS A 194 12.84 5.65 -1.00
C HIS A 194 13.11 4.13 -1.03
N THR A 195 12.09 3.28 -1.16
CA THR A 195 12.24 1.82 -1.28
C THR A 195 12.85 1.38 -2.61
N LYS A 196 12.86 2.27 -3.62
CA LYS A 196 13.45 2.01 -4.94
C LYS A 196 14.89 1.51 -4.87
N GLY A 197 15.66 1.89 -3.84
CA GLY A 197 17.03 1.41 -3.65
C GLY A 197 17.15 -0.04 -3.15
N VAL A 198 16.06 -0.68 -2.69
CA VAL A 198 16.07 -2.02 -2.09
C VAL A 198 15.11 -3.02 -2.77
N VAL A 199 14.35 -2.58 -3.77
CA VAL A 199 13.43 -3.41 -4.57
C VAL A 199 13.83 -3.46 -6.03
N ASP A 200 13.31 -4.46 -6.76
CA ASP A 200 13.62 -4.67 -8.18
C ASP A 200 12.76 -3.80 -9.11
N LEU A 201 11.59 -3.38 -8.64
CA LEU A 201 10.72 -2.41 -9.32
C LEU A 201 9.90 -1.63 -8.29
N PHE A 202 9.93 -0.30 -8.40
CA PHE A 202 9.04 0.57 -7.64
C PHE A 202 7.92 1.11 -8.54
N VAL A 203 6.68 0.91 -8.10
CA VAL A 203 5.47 1.37 -8.77
C VAL A 203 4.85 2.49 -7.94
N GLY A 204 4.86 3.71 -8.48
CA GLY A 204 4.17 4.83 -7.86
C GLY A 204 2.67 4.72 -8.09
N PHE A 205 1.87 4.92 -7.05
CA PHE A 205 0.41 4.93 -7.15
C PHE A 205 -0.13 6.35 -6.98
N GLY A 206 -0.76 6.88 -8.02
CA GLY A 206 -1.34 8.22 -8.07
C GLY A 206 -2.87 8.24 -8.15
N GLY A 207 -3.52 7.08 -8.08
CA GLY A 207 -4.96 6.94 -8.25
C GLY A 207 -5.81 7.62 -7.18
N VAL A 208 -5.26 7.81 -5.97
CA VAL A 208 -5.91 8.54 -4.87
C VAL A 208 -5.30 9.94 -4.73
N VAL A 209 -3.98 10.02 -4.51
CA VAL A 209 -3.24 11.28 -4.43
C VAL A 209 -2.07 11.26 -5.40
N ARG A 210 -2.10 12.14 -6.40
CA ARG A 210 -1.00 12.30 -7.35
C ARG A 210 0.08 13.22 -6.77
N ARG A 211 1.28 12.68 -6.55
CA ARG A 211 2.45 13.43 -6.05
C ARG A 211 3.53 13.52 -7.13
N GLU A 212 3.84 14.74 -7.56
CA GLU A 212 4.77 15.00 -8.68
C GLU A 212 6.16 14.38 -8.47
N LYS A 213 6.70 14.44 -7.23
CA LYS A 213 8.01 13.85 -6.90
C LYS A 213 8.00 12.32 -7.00
N VAL A 214 6.90 11.67 -6.61
CA VAL A 214 6.74 10.21 -6.65
C VAL A 214 6.54 9.73 -8.07
N GLU A 215 5.69 10.43 -8.82
CA GLU A 215 5.53 10.20 -10.25
C GLU A 215 6.88 10.24 -10.96
N ARG A 216 7.60 11.37 -10.93
CA ARG A 216 8.90 11.51 -11.58
C ARG A 216 9.96 10.50 -11.08
N GLY A 217 9.87 10.06 -9.83
CA GLY A 217 10.81 9.13 -9.23
C GLY A 217 10.53 7.65 -9.55
N SER A 218 9.29 7.32 -9.92
CA SER A 218 8.84 5.94 -10.12
C SER A 218 9.28 5.33 -11.45
N ASP A 219 9.48 4.02 -11.49
CA ASP A 219 9.79 3.30 -12.73
C ASP A 219 8.55 3.10 -13.59
N VAL A 220 7.44 2.79 -12.91
CA VAL A 220 6.08 2.72 -13.45
C VAL A 220 5.17 3.54 -12.54
N PHE A 221 4.26 4.31 -13.11
CA PHE A 221 3.30 5.11 -12.36
C PHE A 221 1.86 4.76 -12.75
N LEU A 222 1.02 4.41 -11.78
CA LEU A 222 -0.41 4.18 -11.96
C LEU A 222 -1.14 5.49 -11.70
N ALA A 223 -1.60 6.16 -12.75
CA ALA A 223 -2.37 7.40 -12.65
C ALA A 223 -3.86 7.14 -12.38
N ALA A 224 -4.38 5.99 -12.82
CA ALA A 224 -5.77 5.61 -12.61
C ALA A 224 -6.04 5.11 -11.17
N ASN A 225 -7.26 5.33 -10.69
CA ASN A 225 -7.74 4.82 -9.39
C ASN A 225 -8.16 3.34 -9.47
N SER A 226 -7.17 2.46 -9.66
CA SER A 226 -7.35 1.01 -9.70
C SER A 226 -6.02 0.30 -9.44
N LEU A 227 -6.07 -0.81 -8.68
CA LEU A 227 -4.90 -1.69 -8.49
C LEU A 227 -4.82 -2.82 -9.53
N ALA A 228 -5.78 -2.93 -10.45
CA ALA A 228 -5.77 -3.95 -11.49
C ALA A 228 -4.45 -4.03 -12.29
N PRO A 229 -3.78 -2.91 -12.65
CA PRO A 229 -2.51 -2.95 -13.38
C PRO A 229 -1.37 -3.68 -12.65
N ILE A 230 -1.48 -3.86 -11.33
CA ILE A 230 -0.47 -4.59 -10.55
C ILE A 230 -0.42 -6.07 -10.96
N LEU A 231 -1.52 -6.68 -11.39
CA LEU A 231 -1.52 -8.09 -11.79
C LEU A 231 -0.61 -8.37 -12.98
N PRO A 232 -0.76 -7.73 -14.15
CA PRO A 232 0.15 -7.99 -15.26
C PRO A 232 1.58 -7.56 -14.98
N ILE A 233 1.79 -6.50 -14.17
CA ILE A 233 3.13 -6.08 -13.74
C ILE A 233 3.80 -7.18 -12.88
N ALA A 234 3.08 -7.79 -11.94
CA ALA A 234 3.63 -8.76 -10.98
C ALA A 234 3.71 -10.20 -11.51
N ALA A 235 2.73 -10.63 -12.31
CA ALA A 235 2.50 -12.05 -12.60
C ALA A 235 3.50 -12.67 -13.59
N GLY A 236 4.06 -11.88 -14.52
CA GLY A 236 4.84 -12.41 -15.65
C GLY A 236 4.02 -13.30 -16.59
N GLU A 237 4.60 -13.76 -17.70
CA GLU A 237 3.89 -14.52 -18.75
C GLU A 237 3.15 -15.77 -18.22
N VAL A 238 3.84 -16.55 -17.40
CA VAL A 238 3.29 -17.80 -16.83
C VAL A 238 2.17 -17.50 -15.83
N GLY A 239 2.29 -16.43 -15.04
CA GLY A 239 1.25 -16.03 -14.10
C GLY A 239 0.01 -15.51 -14.83
N LEU A 240 0.20 -14.74 -15.91
CA LEU A 240 -0.90 -14.25 -16.74
C LEU A 240 -1.74 -15.39 -17.32
N ALA A 241 -1.11 -16.41 -17.89
CA ALA A 241 -1.82 -17.59 -18.40
C ALA A 241 -2.68 -18.25 -17.32
N LYS A 242 -2.15 -18.41 -16.09
CA LYS A 242 -2.91 -18.98 -14.96
C LYS A 242 -4.08 -18.10 -14.54
N LEU A 243 -3.91 -16.77 -14.55
CA LEU A 243 -4.95 -15.83 -14.17
C LEU A 243 -6.07 -15.75 -15.21
N ALA A 244 -5.74 -15.87 -16.51
CA ALA A 244 -6.71 -15.88 -17.60
C ALA A 244 -7.72 -17.03 -17.48
N ASP A 245 -7.29 -18.19 -16.98
CA ASP A 245 -8.15 -19.36 -16.75
C ASP A 245 -8.74 -19.42 -15.32
N SER A 246 -8.87 -18.27 -14.67
CA SER A 246 -9.27 -18.17 -13.27
C SER A 246 -10.42 -17.17 -13.04
N PRO A 247 -11.04 -17.13 -11.83
CA PRO A 247 -12.02 -16.11 -11.48
C PRO A 247 -11.49 -14.66 -11.59
N PHE A 248 -10.16 -14.48 -11.66
CA PHE A 248 -9.51 -13.18 -11.75
C PHE A 248 -9.27 -12.70 -13.20
N ALA A 249 -9.75 -13.43 -14.21
CA ALA A 249 -9.59 -13.05 -15.61
C ALA A 249 -10.12 -11.64 -15.93
N ALA A 250 -11.24 -11.24 -15.32
CA ALA A 250 -11.85 -9.92 -15.54
C ALA A 250 -11.01 -8.77 -14.98
N VAL A 251 -10.43 -8.95 -13.77
CA VAL A 251 -9.53 -7.93 -13.18
C VAL A 251 -8.19 -7.91 -13.91
N LEU A 252 -7.70 -9.07 -14.38
CA LEU A 252 -6.52 -9.14 -15.22
C LEU A 252 -6.73 -8.35 -16.53
N GLN A 253 -7.86 -8.56 -17.21
CA GLN A 253 -8.15 -7.87 -18.47
C GLN A 253 -8.17 -6.35 -18.28
N ARG A 254 -8.86 -5.86 -17.25
CA ARG A 254 -8.85 -4.42 -16.89
C ARG A 254 -7.42 -3.92 -16.64
N GLY A 255 -6.63 -4.68 -15.90
CA GLY A 255 -5.24 -4.34 -15.60
C GLY A 255 -4.38 -4.24 -16.84
N LEU A 256 -4.54 -5.18 -17.79
CA LEU A 256 -3.86 -5.12 -19.09
C LEU A 256 -4.32 -3.90 -19.88
N ASP A 257 -5.63 -3.69 -20.05
CA ASP A 257 -6.17 -2.54 -20.78
C ASP A 257 -5.60 -1.21 -20.26
N MET A 258 -5.51 -1.06 -18.94
CA MET A 258 -4.89 0.10 -18.31
C MET A 258 -3.37 0.20 -18.53
N CYS A 259 -2.64 -0.92 -18.57
CA CYS A 259 -1.21 -0.89 -18.90
C CYS A 259 -0.92 -0.47 -20.34
N TYR A 260 -1.87 -0.64 -21.27
CA TYR A 260 -1.76 -0.19 -22.66
C TYR A 260 -2.30 1.24 -22.87
N ASP A 261 -2.99 1.80 -21.87
CA ASP A 261 -3.49 3.18 -21.88
C ASP A 261 -2.47 4.14 -21.22
N PRO A 262 -1.84 5.04 -21.98
CA PRO A 262 -0.85 5.97 -21.44
C PRO A 262 -1.41 6.98 -20.44
N ASP A 263 -2.73 7.19 -20.41
CA ASP A 263 -3.37 8.06 -19.40
C ASP A 263 -3.58 7.32 -18.06
N SER A 264 -3.56 5.98 -18.09
CA SER A 264 -3.77 5.12 -16.91
C SER A 264 -2.46 4.66 -16.29
N VAL A 265 -1.48 4.23 -17.09
CA VAL A 265 -0.17 3.74 -16.62
C VAL A 265 0.97 4.36 -17.43
N LEU A 266 1.92 4.97 -16.73
CA LEU A 266 3.11 5.58 -17.31
C LEU A 266 4.32 4.68 -17.06
N PHE A 267 5.00 4.27 -18.13
CA PHE A 267 6.31 3.63 -18.04
C PHE A 267 7.40 4.69 -18.28
N HIS A 268 8.10 5.14 -17.25
CA HIS A 268 9.11 6.20 -17.39
C HIS A 268 10.40 5.73 -18.04
N ASN A 269 10.64 4.42 -18.07
CA ASN A 269 11.71 3.81 -18.84
C ASN A 269 11.13 3.19 -20.13
N ALA A 270 11.48 3.79 -21.28
CA ALA A 270 11.00 3.32 -22.59
C ALA A 270 11.34 1.85 -22.85
N ALA A 271 12.55 1.39 -22.50
CA ALA A 271 12.94 0.00 -22.66
C ALA A 271 12.14 -0.95 -21.75
N LEU A 272 11.76 -0.49 -20.55
CA LEU A 272 10.88 -1.24 -19.65
C LEU A 272 9.47 -1.37 -20.25
N GLY A 273 8.90 -0.27 -20.75
CA GLY A 273 7.60 -0.26 -21.42
C GLY A 273 7.57 -1.13 -22.67
N GLU A 274 8.59 -1.03 -23.53
CA GLU A 274 8.75 -1.90 -24.71
C GLU A 274 8.86 -3.38 -24.31
N THR A 275 9.61 -3.69 -23.24
CA THR A 275 9.71 -5.07 -22.73
C THR A 275 8.36 -5.59 -22.25
N PHE A 276 7.57 -4.76 -21.54
CA PHE A 276 6.22 -5.11 -21.10
C PHE A 276 5.31 -5.40 -22.28
N VAL A 277 5.22 -4.45 -23.22
CA VAL A 277 4.36 -4.55 -24.41
C VAL A 277 4.73 -5.78 -25.24
N ASN A 278 6.01 -5.98 -25.54
CA ASN A 278 6.46 -7.13 -26.34
C ASN A 278 6.16 -8.48 -25.68
N SER A 279 6.20 -8.55 -24.34
CA SER A 279 5.92 -9.79 -23.60
C SER A 279 4.43 -10.11 -23.56
N PHE A 280 3.55 -9.09 -23.55
CA PHE A 280 2.14 -9.26 -23.25
C PHE A 280 1.17 -8.94 -24.39
N ASN A 281 1.64 -8.41 -25.52
CA ASN A 281 0.78 -8.13 -26.68
C ASN A 281 -0.01 -9.36 -27.14
N PRO A 282 0.59 -10.58 -27.22
CA PRO A 282 -0.16 -11.78 -27.60
C PRO A 282 -1.27 -12.15 -26.62
N PHE A 283 -1.08 -11.87 -25.32
CA PHE A 283 -2.08 -12.12 -24.28
C PHE A 283 -3.20 -11.07 -24.33
N HIS A 284 -2.86 -9.80 -24.50
CA HIS A 284 -3.83 -8.70 -24.59
C HIS A 284 -4.79 -8.88 -25.76
N ASP A 285 -4.27 -9.25 -26.94
CA ASP A 285 -5.09 -9.49 -28.12
C ASP A 285 -5.99 -10.72 -28.00
N ALA A 286 -5.53 -11.77 -27.29
CA ALA A 286 -6.29 -13.00 -27.09
C ALA A 286 -7.48 -12.85 -26.13
N LEU A 287 -7.42 -11.88 -25.21
CA LEU A 287 -8.47 -11.66 -24.20
C LEU A 287 -9.50 -10.60 -24.61
N LYS A 288 -9.28 -9.87 -25.72
CA LYS A 288 -10.30 -8.98 -26.28
C LYS A 288 -11.52 -9.81 -26.70
N PRO A 289 -12.76 -9.33 -26.43
CA PRO A 289 -13.95 -10.04 -26.89
C PRO A 289 -13.90 -10.20 -28.41
N GLN A 290 -14.03 -11.43 -28.89
CA GLN A 290 -14.19 -11.68 -30.32
C GLN A 290 -15.53 -11.08 -30.74
N SER A 291 -15.47 -10.05 -31.61
CA SER A 291 -16.62 -9.37 -32.19
C SER A 291 -17.53 -10.32 -32.96
#